data_AF-A0AAW9QNJ8-F1
#
_entry.id   AF-A0AAW9QNJ8-F1
#
_cell.length_a   1.000
_cell.length_b   1.000
_cell.length_c   1.000
_cell.angle_alpha   90.00
_cell.angle_beta   90.00
_cell.angle_gamma   90.00
#
_symmetry.space_group_name_H-M   'P 1'
#
loop_
_entity.id
_entity.type
_entity.pdbx_description
1 polymer ?
#
loop_
_entity_poly.entity_id
_entity_poly.type
_entity_poly.pdbx_seq_one_letter_code
_entity_poly.pdbx_strand_id
1 'polypeptide(L)'
;MKSNESLIALDQHCAGLAHILSDLPDGSDWDLVCDWLMIAASIRKIKVETTQHNLSFGWCALADEYDIARQDLLTRFVEACSVFNFTWGALEATLNIIKLPKPPKKSKNRDTNPKIFKAYYYLNQEFASKRLLTGLVEEVNLFRESASVCLDTKVVNTDLLETTEFGFAGIGLLIVSQLRNQFAHGSLTFPVPLLHENDDSENLHESMIKHATRVVLIQLQMLLLAYFKRCDNLVTFSWHPNRELEKIPFYIAIQTCHLEQGDANFQISLL
;
A
#
# COMPACT_ATOMS: atom_id res chain seq x y z
N MET A 1 4.29 -23.63 11.71
CA MET A 1 4.51 -22.99 10.40
C MET A 1 5.26 -21.71 10.67
N LYS A 2 6.50 -21.58 10.19
CA LYS A 2 7.24 -20.31 10.33
C LYS A 2 6.49 -19.28 9.49
N SER A 3 6.03 -18.20 10.11
CA SER A 3 5.63 -16.98 9.41
C SER A 3 6.87 -16.49 8.66
N ASN A 4 6.90 -16.70 7.34
CA ASN A 4 8.00 -16.26 6.50
C ASN A 4 7.93 -14.73 6.42
N GLU A 5 8.77 -14.05 7.19
CA GLU A 5 9.11 -12.63 7.02
C GLU A 5 9.80 -12.45 5.66
N SER A 6 9.01 -12.45 4.58
CA SER A 6 9.48 -12.44 3.19
C SER A 6 9.52 -11.03 2.58
N LEU A 7 8.76 -10.11 3.18
CA LEU A 7 8.55 -8.74 2.68
C LEU A 7 9.47 -7.76 3.41
N ILE A 8 10.18 -6.92 2.65
CA ILE A 8 11.01 -5.84 3.21
C ILE A 8 10.13 -4.72 3.81
N ALA A 9 10.70 -3.78 4.58
CA ALA A 9 9.94 -2.68 5.16
C ALA A 9 9.27 -1.76 4.09
N LEU A 10 8.18 -1.08 4.45
CA LEU A 10 7.38 -0.25 3.50
C LEU A 10 8.20 0.90 2.90
N ASP A 11 9.04 1.54 3.71
CA ASP A 11 9.93 2.62 3.29
C ASP A 11 10.97 2.11 2.28
N GLN A 12 11.54 0.93 2.54
CA GLN A 12 12.47 0.26 1.62
C GLN A 12 11.79 -0.13 0.31
N HIS A 13 10.54 -0.60 0.35
CA HIS A 13 9.76 -0.93 -0.84
C HIS A 13 9.45 0.32 -1.68
N CYS A 14 9.05 1.43 -1.03
CA CYS A 14 8.86 2.72 -1.70
C CYS A 14 10.16 3.20 -2.36
N ALA A 15 11.27 3.21 -1.63
CA ALA A 15 12.58 3.62 -2.13
C ALA A 15 13.06 2.71 -3.29
N GLY A 16 12.89 1.40 -3.15
CA GLY A 16 13.26 0.43 -4.19
C GLY A 16 12.53 0.70 -5.51
N LEU A 17 11.23 0.95 -5.45
CA LEU A 17 10.45 1.34 -6.63
C LEU A 17 10.92 2.67 -7.23
N ALA A 18 11.16 3.69 -6.41
CA ALA A 18 11.63 4.98 -6.87
C ALA A 18 12.99 4.88 -7.57
N HIS A 19 13.94 4.14 -6.98
CA HIS A 19 15.26 3.92 -7.57
C HIS A 19 15.21 3.17 -8.90
N ILE A 20 14.35 2.14 -9.01
CA ILE A 20 14.16 1.43 -10.27
C ILE A 20 13.63 2.37 -11.36
N LEU A 21 12.67 3.23 -11.01
CA LEU A 21 12.07 4.17 -11.96
C LEU A 21 13.02 5.32 -12.33
N SER A 22 13.89 5.76 -11.41
CA SER A 22 14.88 6.81 -11.69
C SER A 22 15.97 6.39 -12.68
N ASP A 23 16.18 5.09 -12.87
CA ASP A 23 17.12 4.55 -13.85
C ASP A 23 16.55 4.53 -15.29
N LEU A 24 15.28 4.94 -15.47
CA LEU A 24 14.72 5.16 -16.79
C LEU A 24 15.34 6.41 -17.44
N PRO A 25 15.40 6.49 -18.79
CA PRO A 25 16.04 7.61 -19.47
C PRO A 25 15.45 8.98 -19.10
N ASP A 26 16.32 10.00 -19.01
CA ASP A 26 15.96 11.38 -18.66
C ASP A 26 14.78 11.94 -19.48
N GLY A 27 13.89 12.68 -18.82
CA GLY A 27 12.69 13.28 -19.43
C GLY A 27 11.48 12.35 -19.47
N SER A 28 11.47 11.31 -18.65
CA SER A 28 10.34 10.40 -18.52
C SER A 28 9.22 10.99 -17.65
N ASP A 29 7.96 10.66 -17.93
CA ASP A 29 6.82 11.09 -17.10
C ASP A 29 6.85 10.53 -15.66
N TRP A 30 7.87 9.72 -15.31
CA TRP A 30 7.97 8.97 -14.05
C TRP A 30 8.59 9.76 -12.90
N ASP A 31 9.21 10.92 -13.14
CA ASP A 31 9.84 11.74 -12.09
C ASP A 31 8.87 12.06 -10.96
N LEU A 32 7.63 12.41 -11.30
CA LEU A 32 6.59 12.67 -10.30
C LEU A 32 6.26 11.42 -9.47
N VAL A 33 6.25 10.23 -10.09
CA VAL A 33 6.01 8.97 -9.37
C VAL A 33 7.16 8.71 -8.39
N CYS A 34 8.41 8.94 -8.82
CA CYS A 34 9.59 8.86 -7.97
C CYS A 34 9.48 9.81 -6.79
N ASP A 35 9.11 11.07 -7.00
CA ASP A 35 8.96 12.06 -5.92
C ASP A 35 7.95 11.61 -4.87
N TRP A 36 6.76 11.15 -5.29
CA TRP A 36 5.74 10.65 -4.36
C TRP A 36 6.24 9.46 -3.53
N LEU A 37 6.91 8.49 -4.17
CA LEU A 37 7.47 7.32 -3.49
C LEU A 37 8.62 7.69 -2.56
N MET A 38 9.50 8.61 -2.97
CA MET A 38 10.63 9.05 -2.13
C MET A 38 10.15 9.83 -0.91
N ILE A 39 9.10 10.65 -1.02
CA ILE A 39 8.51 11.29 0.15
C ILE A 39 7.92 10.23 1.08
N ALA A 40 7.15 9.26 0.56
CA ALA A 40 6.61 8.17 1.37
C ALA A 40 7.72 7.40 2.10
N ALA A 41 8.81 7.08 1.40
CA ALA A 41 9.98 6.39 1.94
C ALA A 41 10.76 7.21 2.99
N SER A 42 10.61 8.53 3.00
CA SER A 42 11.38 9.45 3.85
C SER A 42 10.66 9.87 5.12
N ILE A 43 9.38 9.50 5.27
CA ILE A 43 8.64 9.75 6.52
C ILE A 43 9.28 8.88 7.62
N ARG A 44 9.74 9.52 8.68
CA ARG A 44 10.38 8.86 9.85
C ARG A 44 9.61 9.08 11.14
N LYS A 45 9.02 10.27 11.29
CA LYS A 45 8.25 10.63 12.46
C LYS A 45 7.29 11.75 12.11
N ILE A 46 6.03 11.58 12.48
CA ILE A 46 5.06 12.69 12.56
C ILE A 46 4.80 13.00 14.02
N LYS A 47 4.57 14.28 14.36
CA LYS A 47 4.19 14.69 15.71
C LYS A 47 2.74 15.16 15.67
N VAL A 48 1.89 14.52 16.46
CA VAL A 48 0.53 14.98 16.73
C VAL A 48 0.47 15.42 18.19
N GLU A 49 0.02 16.65 18.43
CA GLU A 49 -0.16 17.20 19.77
C GLU A 49 -1.64 17.57 19.95
N THR A 50 -2.39 16.74 20.65
CA THR A 50 -3.81 16.96 20.95
C THR A 50 -4.00 17.72 22.26
N THR A 51 -3.02 17.66 23.17
CA THR A 51 -3.10 18.31 24.49
C THR A 51 -2.94 19.84 24.41
N GLN A 52 -2.22 20.37 23.41
CA GLN A 52 -1.93 21.81 23.28
C GLN A 52 -3.16 22.72 23.20
N HIS A 53 -4.33 22.16 22.86
CA HIS A 53 -5.59 22.87 22.76
C HIS A 53 -6.67 22.34 23.72
N ASN A 54 -6.33 21.40 24.62
CA ASN A 54 -7.23 20.90 25.64
C ASN A 54 -7.13 21.76 26.91
N LEU A 55 -8.11 22.65 27.12
CA LEU A 55 -8.18 23.53 28.29
C LEU A 55 -8.35 22.77 29.62
N SER A 56 -8.81 21.52 29.56
CA SER A 56 -9.04 20.65 30.72
C SER A 56 -7.86 19.74 31.05
N PHE A 57 -6.78 19.80 30.26
CA PHE A 57 -5.58 19.01 30.55
C PHE A 57 -4.89 19.50 31.83
N GLY A 58 -4.46 18.58 32.69
CA GLY A 58 -3.87 18.86 34.00
C GLY A 58 -4.87 18.95 35.15
N TRP A 59 -6.17 18.81 34.88
CA TRP A 59 -7.22 18.90 35.91
C TRP A 59 -7.56 17.55 36.54
N CYS A 60 -7.32 16.45 35.81
CA CYS A 60 -7.63 15.10 36.27
C CYS A 60 -6.59 14.12 35.71
N ALA A 61 -5.78 13.54 36.60
CA ALA A 61 -4.69 12.64 36.22
C ALA A 61 -5.14 11.49 35.30
N LEU A 62 -6.28 10.84 35.59
CA LEU A 62 -6.79 9.74 34.77
C LEU A 62 -7.23 10.19 33.37
N ALA A 63 -7.78 11.40 33.25
CA ALA A 63 -8.15 11.97 31.96
C ALA A 63 -6.89 12.35 31.16
N ASP A 64 -5.88 12.89 31.83
CA ASP A 64 -4.61 13.25 31.22
C ASP A 64 -3.86 12.01 30.71
N GLU A 65 -3.83 10.92 31.50
CA GLU A 65 -3.26 9.63 31.10
C GLU A 65 -3.95 9.06 29.85
N TYR A 66 -5.29 9.12 29.79
CA TYR A 66 -6.05 8.72 28.62
C TYR A 66 -5.71 9.58 27.39
N ASP A 67 -5.65 10.90 27.54
CA ASP A 67 -5.33 11.82 26.44
C ASP A 67 -3.90 11.62 25.91
N ILE A 68 -2.93 11.37 26.79
CA ILE A 68 -1.55 11.03 26.42
C ILE A 68 -1.53 9.72 25.62
N ALA A 69 -2.16 8.66 26.13
CA ALA A 69 -2.22 7.37 25.42
C ALA A 69 -2.91 7.49 24.05
N ARG A 70 -3.97 8.30 23.97
CA ARG A 70 -4.68 8.58 22.71
C ARG A 70 -3.79 9.35 21.74
N GLN A 71 -3.02 10.32 22.21
CA GLN A 71 -2.08 11.09 21.41
C GLN A 71 -1.01 10.18 20.78
N ASP A 72 -0.50 9.20 21.52
CA ASP A 72 0.49 8.25 21.02
C ASP A 72 -0.10 7.32 19.94
N LEU A 73 -1.33 6.83 20.14
CA LEU A 73 -2.05 6.05 19.12
C LEU A 73 -2.33 6.86 17.85
N LEU A 74 -2.81 8.10 18.01
CA LEU A 74 -3.08 9.02 16.92
C LEU A 74 -1.81 9.36 16.15
N THR A 75 -0.69 9.56 16.84
CA THR A 75 0.60 9.88 16.21
C THR A 75 1.02 8.77 15.25
N ARG A 76 1.01 7.52 15.71
CA ARG A 76 1.35 6.35 14.87
C ARG A 76 0.38 6.16 13.71
N PHE A 77 -0.91 6.35 13.97
CA PHE A 77 -1.94 6.24 12.94
C PHE A 77 -1.80 7.31 11.85
N VAL A 78 -1.59 8.57 12.23
CA VAL A 78 -1.39 9.68 11.28
C VAL A 78 -0.10 9.49 10.49
N GLU A 79 0.95 8.94 11.11
CA GLU A 79 2.17 8.58 10.41
C GLU A 79 1.91 7.54 9.31
N ALA A 80 1.23 6.44 9.63
CA ALA A 80 0.85 5.42 8.66
C ALA A 80 -0.06 6.00 7.55
N CYS A 81 -1.05 6.82 7.90
CA CYS A 81 -1.92 7.49 6.92
C CYS A 81 -1.13 8.40 5.97
N SER A 82 -0.08 9.05 6.46
CA SER A 82 0.75 9.92 5.64
C SER A 82 1.53 9.12 4.61
N VAL A 83 2.22 8.04 5.03
CA VAL A 83 2.90 7.12 4.11
C VAL A 83 1.92 6.54 3.08
N PHE A 84 0.73 6.12 3.52
CA PHE A 84 -0.33 5.64 2.63
C PHE A 84 -0.74 6.69 1.60
N ASN A 85 -0.97 7.94 2.00
CA ASN A 85 -1.42 9.01 1.09
C ASN A 85 -0.37 9.35 0.03
N PHE A 86 0.92 9.44 0.41
CA PHE A 86 1.98 9.66 -0.58
C PHE A 86 2.11 8.46 -1.53
N THR A 87 2.00 7.24 -1.02
CA THR A 87 1.99 6.00 -1.82
C THR A 87 0.80 5.95 -2.78
N TRP A 88 -0.39 6.36 -2.32
CA TRP A 88 -1.59 6.48 -3.16
C TRP A 88 -1.41 7.54 -4.24
N GLY A 89 -0.74 8.66 -3.91
CA GLY A 89 -0.36 9.69 -4.88
C GLY A 89 0.52 9.13 -6.01
N ALA A 90 1.51 8.31 -5.67
CA ALA A 90 2.34 7.62 -6.65
C ALA A 90 1.53 6.69 -7.57
N LEU A 91 0.57 5.95 -7.02
CA LEU A 91 -0.37 5.13 -7.79
C LEU A 91 -1.19 6.01 -8.74
N GLU A 92 -1.80 7.10 -8.27
CA GLU A 92 -2.62 7.97 -9.11
C GLU A 92 -1.81 8.62 -10.24
N ALA A 93 -0.57 9.05 -9.96
CA ALA A 93 0.37 9.54 -10.96
C ALA A 93 0.67 8.46 -12.01
N THR A 94 0.98 7.24 -11.58
CA THR A 94 1.22 6.09 -12.47
C THR A 94 0.03 5.79 -13.37
N LEU A 95 -1.19 5.81 -12.83
CA LEU A 95 -2.41 5.57 -13.61
C LEU A 95 -2.66 6.64 -14.68
N ASN A 96 -2.17 7.87 -14.47
CA ASN A 96 -2.24 8.93 -15.49
C ASN A 96 -1.24 8.69 -16.64
N ILE A 97 -0.08 8.09 -16.34
CA ILE A 97 0.97 7.76 -17.33
C ILE A 97 0.56 6.56 -18.18
N ILE A 98 0.18 5.44 -17.55
CA ILE A 98 -0.09 4.16 -18.23
C ILE A 98 -1.29 4.24 -19.20
N LYS A 99 -2.24 5.16 -18.97
CA LYS A 99 -3.45 5.37 -19.81
C LYS A 99 -4.19 4.06 -20.14
N LEU A 100 -4.66 3.40 -19.09
CA LEU A 100 -5.29 2.08 -19.14
C LEU A 100 -6.48 1.96 -20.12
N PRO A 101 -6.66 0.78 -20.75
CA PRO A 101 -7.78 0.53 -21.66
C PRO A 101 -9.13 0.63 -20.95
N LYS A 102 -10.18 0.93 -21.72
CA LYS A 102 -11.54 1.02 -21.19
C LYS A 102 -12.12 -0.39 -20.98
N PRO A 103 -12.69 -0.71 -19.81
CA PRO A 103 -13.39 -1.97 -19.59
C PRO A 103 -14.68 -2.05 -20.43
N PRO A 104 -15.22 -3.25 -20.67
CA PRO A 104 -16.48 -3.44 -21.38
C PRO A 104 -17.64 -2.71 -20.68
N LYS A 105 -18.58 -2.19 -21.46
CA LYS A 105 -19.62 -1.23 -21.02
C LYS A 105 -20.62 -1.74 -19.97
N LYS A 106 -20.63 -3.03 -19.61
CA LYS A 106 -21.70 -3.68 -18.83
C LYS A 106 -21.45 -3.82 -17.31
N SER A 107 -20.35 -3.31 -16.77
CA SER A 107 -20.05 -3.52 -15.34
C SER A 107 -20.77 -2.51 -14.43
N LYS A 108 -21.46 -3.03 -13.40
CA LYS A 108 -22.20 -2.26 -12.38
C LYS A 108 -21.29 -1.39 -11.49
N ASN A 109 -19.99 -1.71 -11.39
CA ASN A 109 -19.04 -1.05 -10.49
C ASN A 109 -18.29 0.14 -11.12
N ARG A 110 -18.75 0.63 -12.27
CA ARG A 110 -18.04 1.66 -13.06
C ARG A 110 -18.06 3.04 -12.41
N ASP A 111 -19.06 3.34 -11.59
CA ASP A 111 -19.43 4.72 -11.27
C ASP A 111 -18.71 5.29 -10.03
N THR A 112 -18.14 4.48 -9.15
CA THR A 112 -17.56 4.97 -7.89
C THR A 112 -16.07 5.30 -7.96
N ASN A 113 -15.30 4.72 -8.90
CA ASN A 113 -13.94 5.19 -9.22
C ASN A 113 -13.46 4.67 -10.59
N PRO A 114 -13.62 5.44 -11.68
CA PRO A 114 -13.38 4.94 -13.03
C PRO A 114 -11.90 4.66 -13.34
N LYS A 115 -10.95 5.29 -12.62
CA LYS A 115 -9.51 5.01 -12.81
C LYS A 115 -9.12 3.71 -12.12
N ILE A 116 -9.52 3.54 -10.87
CA ILE A 116 -9.25 2.32 -10.10
C ILE A 116 -9.92 1.11 -10.74
N PHE A 117 -11.16 1.25 -11.20
CA PHE A 117 -11.85 0.16 -11.87
C PHE A 117 -11.16 -0.27 -13.17
N LYS A 118 -10.59 0.67 -13.93
CA LYS A 118 -9.76 0.34 -15.10
C LYS A 118 -8.49 -0.42 -14.71
N ALA A 119 -7.83 -0.01 -13.62
CA ALA A 119 -6.62 -0.67 -13.12
C ALA A 119 -6.91 -2.10 -12.67
N TYR A 120 -7.96 -2.28 -11.88
CA TYR A 120 -8.49 -3.58 -11.49
C TYR A 120 -8.72 -4.48 -12.71
N TYR A 121 -9.49 -4.00 -13.69
CA TYR A 121 -9.81 -4.76 -14.90
C TYR A 121 -8.54 -5.12 -15.69
N TYR A 122 -7.64 -4.16 -15.88
CA TYR A 122 -6.41 -4.35 -16.62
C TYR A 122 -5.50 -5.40 -15.98
N LEU A 123 -5.23 -5.29 -14.68
CA LEU A 123 -4.41 -6.26 -13.95
C LEU A 123 -4.99 -7.67 -14.02
N ASN A 124 -6.30 -7.78 -13.91
CA ASN A 124 -6.99 -9.06 -14.03
C ASN A 124 -6.85 -9.69 -15.41
N GLN A 125 -6.88 -8.91 -16.49
CA GLN A 125 -6.57 -9.43 -17.83
C GLN A 125 -5.10 -9.86 -17.93
N GLU A 126 -4.19 -9.05 -17.40
CA GLU A 126 -2.76 -9.26 -17.60
C GLU A 126 -2.15 -10.38 -16.74
N PHE A 127 -2.78 -10.67 -15.61
CA PHE A 127 -2.38 -11.72 -14.68
C PHE A 127 -3.40 -12.86 -14.60
N ALA A 128 -4.32 -12.98 -15.58
CA ALA A 128 -5.27 -14.10 -15.64
C ALA A 128 -4.57 -15.47 -15.69
N SER A 129 -3.45 -15.55 -16.43
CA SER A 129 -2.66 -16.78 -16.60
C SER A 129 -1.25 -16.66 -16.02
N LYS A 130 -0.95 -15.58 -15.30
CA LYS A 130 0.36 -15.36 -14.68
C LYS A 130 0.27 -15.50 -13.18
N ARG A 131 1.37 -15.89 -12.56
CA ARG A 131 1.47 -15.91 -11.12
C ARG A 131 1.42 -14.48 -10.57
N LEU A 132 0.70 -14.30 -9.48
CA LEU A 132 0.68 -13.04 -8.72
C LEU A 132 2.00 -12.84 -7.99
N LEU A 133 2.35 -11.60 -7.69
CA LEU A 133 3.51 -11.30 -6.84
C LEU A 133 3.28 -11.86 -5.43
N THR A 134 4.38 -12.32 -4.83
CA THR A 134 4.40 -12.91 -3.48
C THR A 134 3.90 -11.89 -2.45
N GLY A 135 3.19 -12.37 -1.44
CA GLY A 135 2.61 -11.53 -0.38
C GLY A 135 1.28 -10.85 -0.74
N LEU A 136 0.91 -10.68 -2.02
CA LEU A 136 -0.32 -9.94 -2.38
C LEU A 136 -1.57 -10.51 -1.70
N VAL A 137 -1.78 -11.83 -1.79
CA VAL A 137 -2.97 -12.49 -1.24
C VAL A 137 -3.02 -12.37 0.27
N GLU A 138 -1.89 -12.57 0.93
CA GLU A 138 -1.75 -12.50 2.38
C GLU A 138 -2.00 -11.07 2.89
N GLU A 139 -1.39 -10.06 2.26
CA GLU A 139 -1.59 -8.65 2.61
C GLU A 139 -3.02 -8.18 2.38
N VAL A 140 -3.69 -8.66 1.32
CA VAL A 140 -5.12 -8.40 1.11
C VAL A 140 -5.96 -9.02 2.24
N ASN A 141 -5.62 -10.21 2.72
CA ASN A 141 -6.35 -10.85 3.82
C ASN A 141 -6.10 -10.14 5.15
N LEU A 142 -4.84 -9.83 5.49
CA LEU A 142 -4.46 -9.11 6.71
C LEU A 142 -5.08 -7.70 6.76
N PHE A 143 -5.11 -7.00 5.62
CA PHE A 143 -5.84 -5.74 5.50
C PHE A 143 -7.32 -5.92 5.83
N ARG A 144 -7.97 -6.95 5.31
CA ARG A 144 -9.41 -7.20 5.54
C ARG A 144 -9.72 -7.59 6.97
N GLU A 145 -8.89 -8.42 7.58
CA GLU A 145 -9.01 -8.79 8.99
C GLU A 145 -8.94 -7.54 9.86
N SER A 146 -7.90 -6.71 9.67
CA SER A 146 -7.75 -5.45 10.42
C SER A 146 -8.88 -4.47 10.14
N ALA A 147 -9.30 -4.33 8.88
CA ALA A 147 -10.38 -3.45 8.47
C ALA A 147 -11.74 -3.88 9.03
N SER A 148 -11.99 -5.18 9.21
CA SER A 148 -13.26 -5.68 9.77
C SER A 148 -13.49 -5.23 11.21
N VAL A 149 -12.42 -4.92 11.93
CA VAL A 149 -12.45 -4.39 13.29
C VAL A 149 -12.48 -2.87 13.29
N CYS A 150 -11.73 -2.24 12.38
CA CYS A 150 -11.55 -0.77 12.36
C CYS A 150 -12.64 -0.03 11.60
N LEU A 151 -13.31 -0.67 10.64
CA LEU A 151 -14.32 -0.07 9.78
C LEU A 151 -15.70 -0.68 10.08
N ASP A 152 -16.76 0.11 9.89
CA ASP A 152 -18.12 -0.42 9.98
C ASP A 152 -18.29 -1.60 9.00
N THR A 153 -18.75 -2.75 9.52
CA THR A 153 -18.86 -4.05 8.85
C THR A 153 -19.47 -4.01 7.45
N LYS A 154 -20.34 -3.03 7.17
CA LYS A 154 -20.94 -2.80 5.84
C LYS A 154 -19.93 -2.45 4.73
N VAL A 155 -18.75 -1.98 5.11
CA VAL A 155 -17.71 -1.48 4.20
C VAL A 155 -16.82 -2.63 3.74
N VAL A 156 -16.45 -3.51 4.66
CA VAL A 156 -15.56 -4.66 4.40
C VAL A 156 -16.31 -5.85 3.81
N ASN A 157 -17.62 -5.97 4.12
CA ASN A 157 -18.50 -7.02 3.60
C ASN A 157 -19.09 -6.71 2.22
N THR A 158 -18.65 -5.68 1.50
CA THR A 158 -19.11 -5.56 0.11
C THR A 158 -18.76 -6.84 -0.66
N ASP A 159 -19.77 -7.38 -1.34
CA ASP A 159 -19.86 -8.56 -2.23
C ASP A 159 -18.75 -8.71 -3.30
N LEU A 160 -17.64 -7.98 -3.19
CA LEU A 160 -16.48 -7.93 -4.06
C LEU A 160 -15.75 -9.28 -4.18
N LEU A 161 -15.82 -10.13 -3.15
CA LEU A 161 -15.30 -11.51 -3.25
C LEU A 161 -16.25 -12.45 -3.98
N GLU A 162 -17.55 -12.34 -3.75
CA GLU A 162 -18.56 -13.20 -4.39
C GLU A 162 -18.68 -12.90 -5.89
N THR A 163 -18.17 -11.75 -6.34
CA THR A 163 -18.30 -11.26 -7.71
C THR A 163 -16.97 -10.82 -8.33
N THR A 164 -15.91 -11.62 -8.24
CA THR A 164 -14.74 -11.37 -9.12
C THR A 164 -14.99 -11.90 -10.53
N GLU A 165 -15.86 -11.20 -11.29
CA GLU A 165 -16.08 -11.45 -12.73
C GLU A 165 -14.76 -11.51 -13.52
N PHE A 166 -13.68 -10.93 -12.98
CA PHE A 166 -12.38 -10.78 -13.64
C PHE A 166 -11.19 -11.38 -12.88
N GLY A 167 -11.33 -11.87 -11.63
CA GLY A 167 -10.25 -12.48 -10.85
C GLY A 167 -9.65 -11.62 -9.71
N PHE A 168 -8.61 -12.16 -9.06
CA PHE A 168 -8.03 -11.62 -7.81
C PHE A 168 -6.87 -10.63 -8.02
N ALA A 169 -6.27 -10.58 -9.21
CA ALA A 169 -5.04 -9.81 -9.45
C ALA A 169 -5.19 -8.31 -9.15
N GLY A 170 -6.37 -7.73 -9.40
CA GLY A 170 -6.65 -6.31 -9.15
C GLY A 170 -7.43 -6.01 -7.87
N ILE A 171 -7.87 -7.02 -7.11
CA ILE A 171 -8.90 -6.85 -6.06
C ILE A 171 -8.46 -5.87 -4.96
N GLY A 172 -7.16 -5.87 -4.66
CA GLY A 172 -6.54 -5.01 -3.66
C GLY A 172 -6.82 -3.53 -3.92
N LEU A 173 -6.78 -3.09 -5.18
CA LEU A 173 -7.05 -1.70 -5.52
C LEU A 173 -8.51 -1.29 -5.27
N LEU A 174 -9.46 -2.21 -5.51
CA LEU A 174 -10.88 -1.92 -5.25
C LEU A 174 -11.13 -1.76 -3.75
N ILE A 175 -10.68 -2.72 -2.94
CA ILE A 175 -10.92 -2.69 -1.49
C ILE A 175 -10.19 -1.52 -0.82
N VAL A 176 -8.94 -1.24 -1.19
CA VAL A 176 -8.18 -0.13 -0.60
C VAL A 176 -8.73 1.22 -1.05
N SER A 177 -9.32 1.32 -2.25
CA SER A 177 -9.97 2.56 -2.68
C SER A 177 -11.17 2.95 -1.80
N GLN A 178 -11.85 1.97 -1.19
CA GLN A 178 -12.93 2.24 -0.24
C GLN A 178 -12.39 2.90 1.03
N LEU A 179 -11.31 2.36 1.60
CA LEU A 179 -10.59 2.97 2.73
C LEU A 179 -10.17 4.41 2.40
N ARG A 180 -9.54 4.63 1.24
CA ARG A 180 -9.12 5.96 0.79
C ARG A 180 -10.31 6.92 0.71
N ASN A 181 -11.44 6.48 0.17
CA ASN A 181 -12.64 7.30 0.08
C ASN A 181 -13.20 7.64 1.46
N GLN A 182 -13.21 6.71 2.41
CA GLN A 182 -13.63 7.00 3.78
C GLN A 182 -12.74 8.03 4.46
N PHE A 183 -11.42 7.90 4.29
CA PHE A 183 -10.47 8.89 4.79
C PHE A 183 -10.76 10.27 4.19
N ALA A 184 -10.90 10.36 2.86
CA ALA A 184 -11.17 11.61 2.16
C ALA A 184 -12.53 12.25 2.51
N HIS A 185 -13.53 11.43 2.86
CA HIS A 185 -14.85 11.90 3.27
C HIS A 185 -15.02 12.05 4.79
N GLY A 186 -13.95 11.89 5.58
CA GLY A 186 -13.98 12.03 7.03
C GLY A 186 -14.87 11.00 7.74
N SER A 187 -15.13 9.86 7.09
CA SER A 187 -15.98 8.78 7.61
C SER A 187 -15.19 7.70 8.36
N LEU A 188 -13.86 7.88 8.46
CA LEU A 188 -12.97 6.96 9.17
C LEU A 188 -12.99 7.25 10.67
N THR A 189 -13.13 6.22 11.49
CA THR A 189 -12.97 6.32 12.94
C THR A 189 -11.50 6.39 13.32
N PHE A 190 -11.19 7.17 14.37
CA PHE A 190 -9.84 7.30 14.90
C PHE A 190 -9.59 6.30 16.03
N PRO A 191 -8.35 5.82 16.22
CA PRO A 191 -8.02 4.92 17.30
C PRO A 191 -8.25 5.57 18.67
N VAL A 192 -8.68 4.76 19.64
CA VAL A 192 -8.91 5.16 21.04
C VAL A 192 -8.22 4.15 21.98
N PRO A 193 -7.65 4.61 23.11
CA PRO A 193 -7.10 3.70 24.12
C PRO A 193 -8.18 2.80 24.72
N LEU A 194 -7.85 1.53 24.92
CA LEU A 194 -8.67 0.61 25.71
C LEU A 194 -8.37 0.86 27.19
N LEU A 195 -9.39 1.19 27.98
CA LEU A 195 -9.25 1.68 29.36
C LEU A 195 -8.83 0.61 30.39
N HIS A 196 -8.72 -0.68 30.02
CA HIS A 196 -8.66 -1.76 31.01
C HIS A 196 -7.63 -2.87 30.83
N GLU A 197 -6.77 -2.88 29.81
CA GLU A 197 -5.77 -3.94 29.70
C GLU A 197 -4.42 -3.35 29.30
N ASN A 198 -3.35 -3.84 29.95
CA ASN A 198 -1.94 -3.63 29.62
C ASN A 198 -1.57 -4.23 28.25
N ASP A 199 -2.53 -4.29 27.33
CA ASP A 199 -2.35 -5.00 26.10
C ASP A 199 -1.71 -4.03 25.12
N ASP A 200 -0.51 -4.39 24.68
CA ASP A 200 0.04 -4.02 23.38
C ASP A 200 -0.87 -4.55 22.25
N SER A 201 -2.20 -4.52 22.43
CA SER A 201 -3.18 -4.86 21.42
C SER A 201 -2.82 -3.99 20.24
N GLU A 202 -2.23 -4.64 19.23
CA GLU A 202 -1.63 -3.99 18.08
C GLU A 202 -2.58 -2.89 17.62
N ASN A 203 -2.04 -1.71 17.32
CA ASN A 203 -2.87 -0.61 16.84
C ASN A 203 -3.49 -1.04 15.51
N LEU A 204 -4.65 -1.68 15.56
CA LEU A 204 -5.28 -2.34 14.40
C LEU A 204 -5.53 -1.34 13.28
N HIS A 205 -5.75 -0.07 13.64
CA HIS A 205 -5.88 1.02 12.67
C HIS A 205 -4.56 1.27 11.96
N GLU A 206 -3.44 1.35 12.69
CA GLU A 206 -2.10 1.44 12.10
C GLU A 206 -1.78 0.23 11.22
N SER A 207 -2.00 -0.99 11.72
CA SER A 207 -1.77 -2.24 10.96
C SER A 207 -2.62 -2.29 9.69
N MET A 208 -3.91 -1.93 9.78
CA MET A 208 -4.81 -1.81 8.63
C MET A 208 -4.21 -0.88 7.56
N ILE A 209 -3.76 0.31 7.93
CA ILE A 209 -3.18 1.27 6.99
C ILE A 209 -1.86 0.74 6.39
N LYS A 210 -1.03 0.06 7.18
CA LYS A 210 0.23 -0.55 6.70
C LYS A 210 -0.04 -1.65 5.67
N HIS A 211 -0.97 -2.56 5.92
CA HIS A 211 -1.37 -3.59 4.95
C HIS A 211 -1.99 -2.98 3.69
N ALA A 212 -2.87 -1.97 3.83
CA ALA A 212 -3.41 -1.24 2.70
C ALA A 212 -2.30 -0.60 1.85
N THR A 213 -1.28 -0.02 2.48
CA THR A 213 -0.12 0.57 1.82
C THR A 213 0.67 -0.49 1.06
N ARG A 214 0.94 -1.65 1.67
CA ARG A 214 1.63 -2.77 1.02
C ARG A 214 0.87 -3.25 -0.21
N VAL A 215 -0.44 -3.45 -0.09
CA VAL A 215 -1.30 -3.84 -1.20
C VAL A 215 -1.18 -2.85 -2.36
N VAL A 216 -1.18 -1.54 -2.09
CA VAL A 216 -1.00 -0.51 -3.13
C VAL A 216 0.37 -0.63 -3.79
N LEU A 217 1.45 -0.80 -3.03
CA LEU A 217 2.81 -0.92 -3.58
C LEU A 217 2.97 -2.18 -4.44
N ILE A 218 2.42 -3.31 -4.02
CA ILE A 218 2.46 -4.56 -4.81
C ILE A 218 1.63 -4.41 -6.09
N GLN A 219 0.45 -3.82 -6.01
CA GLN A 219 -0.40 -3.55 -7.18
C GLN A 219 0.26 -2.53 -8.13
N LEU A 220 0.97 -1.54 -7.59
CA LEU A 220 1.78 -0.60 -8.35
C LEU A 220 2.91 -1.34 -9.09
N GLN A 221 3.66 -2.23 -8.42
CA GLN A 221 4.64 -3.11 -9.09
C GLN A 221 4.01 -3.91 -10.23
N MET A 222 2.86 -4.52 -10.00
CA MET A 222 2.16 -5.29 -11.02
C MET A 222 1.74 -4.43 -12.23
N LEU A 223 1.30 -3.19 -12.00
CA LEU A 223 1.00 -2.23 -13.07
C LEU A 223 2.25 -1.88 -13.88
N LEU A 224 3.37 -1.61 -13.21
CA LEU A 224 4.65 -1.32 -13.85
C LEU A 224 5.14 -2.52 -14.66
N LEU A 225 5.09 -3.73 -14.11
CA LEU A 225 5.43 -4.97 -14.83
C LEU A 225 4.56 -5.16 -16.08
N ALA A 226 3.26 -4.87 -15.97
CA ALA A 226 2.34 -5.00 -17.09
C ALA A 226 2.56 -3.93 -18.17
N TYR A 227 2.97 -2.73 -17.77
CA TYR A 227 3.28 -1.64 -18.70
C TYR A 227 4.62 -1.84 -19.41
N PHE A 228 5.66 -2.26 -18.69
CA PHE A 228 7.04 -2.39 -19.17
C PHE A 228 7.41 -3.81 -19.65
N LYS A 229 6.46 -4.67 -19.99
CA LYS A 229 6.67 -6.09 -20.37
C LYS A 229 7.74 -6.36 -21.44
N ARG A 230 8.13 -5.35 -22.21
CA ARG A 230 9.10 -5.42 -23.32
C ARG A 230 10.30 -4.49 -23.10
N CYS A 231 10.50 -4.04 -21.87
CA CYS A 231 11.65 -3.22 -21.52
C CYS A 231 12.82 -4.14 -21.16
N ASP A 232 13.77 -4.25 -22.10
CA ASP A 232 15.00 -5.03 -21.91
C ASP A 232 16.13 -4.19 -21.27
N ASN A 233 15.79 -3.02 -20.71
CA ASN A 233 16.77 -2.16 -20.06
C ASN A 233 17.33 -2.87 -18.82
N LEU A 234 18.61 -2.66 -18.58
CA LEU A 234 19.25 -3.02 -17.33
C LEU A 234 19.17 -1.82 -16.39
N VAL A 235 18.87 -2.09 -15.12
CA VAL A 235 18.88 -1.09 -14.06
C VAL A 235 19.83 -1.50 -12.96
N THR A 236 20.35 -0.49 -12.28
CA THR A 236 21.15 -0.63 -11.09
C THR A 236 20.20 -0.92 -9.93
N PHE A 237 20.31 -2.13 -9.40
CA PHE A 237 19.45 -2.62 -8.33
C PHE A 237 20.27 -3.02 -7.12
N SER A 238 19.75 -2.70 -5.93
CA SER A 238 20.31 -3.14 -4.67
C SER A 238 19.32 -4.05 -3.97
N TRP A 239 19.77 -5.26 -3.62
CA TRP A 239 18.98 -6.20 -2.83
C TRP A 239 18.79 -5.74 -1.37
N HIS A 240 19.62 -4.80 -0.89
CA HIS A 240 19.52 -4.20 0.43
C HIS A 240 20.42 -2.95 0.49
N PRO A 241 20.07 -1.87 1.22
CA PRO A 241 20.88 -0.64 1.30
C PRO A 241 22.40 -0.81 1.59
N ASN A 242 22.81 -1.95 2.13
CA ASN A 242 24.21 -2.25 2.50
C ASN A 242 24.89 -3.27 1.56
N ARG A 243 24.26 -3.63 0.44
CA ARG A 243 24.76 -4.63 -0.51
C ARG A 243 25.26 -3.96 -1.79
N GLU A 244 26.12 -4.69 -2.49
CA GLU A 244 26.66 -4.26 -3.77
C GLU A 244 25.53 -4.01 -4.78
N LEU A 245 25.75 -3.01 -5.62
CA LEU A 245 24.86 -2.65 -6.71
C LEU A 245 25.09 -3.60 -7.89
N GLU A 246 24.03 -4.22 -8.36
CA GLU A 246 24.06 -5.14 -9.50
C GLU A 246 23.28 -4.54 -10.67
N LYS A 247 23.71 -4.84 -11.89
CA LYS A 247 22.90 -4.54 -13.09
C LYS A 247 22.04 -5.75 -13.41
N ILE A 248 20.73 -5.59 -13.26
CA ILE A 248 19.75 -6.65 -13.55
C ILE A 248 18.69 -6.15 -14.54
N PRO A 249 18.01 -7.05 -15.26
CA PRO A 249 16.87 -6.67 -16.10
C PRO A 249 15.79 -5.93 -15.31
N PHE A 250 15.26 -4.85 -15.88
CA PHE A 250 14.25 -3.99 -15.28
C PHE A 250 13.03 -4.75 -14.75
N TYR A 251 12.52 -5.72 -15.53
CA TYR A 251 11.39 -6.52 -15.11
C TYR A 251 11.69 -7.39 -13.88
N ILE A 252 12.93 -7.88 -13.73
CA ILE A 252 13.35 -8.63 -12.54
C ILE A 252 13.36 -7.69 -11.34
N ALA A 253 13.95 -6.50 -11.48
CA ALA A 253 14.00 -5.51 -10.41
C ALA A 253 12.61 -5.14 -9.88
N ILE A 254 11.65 -4.82 -10.76
CA ILE A 254 10.28 -4.52 -10.33
C ILE A 254 9.63 -5.74 -9.67
N GLN A 255 9.81 -6.92 -10.26
CA GLN A 255 9.20 -8.14 -9.77
C GLN A 255 9.65 -8.44 -8.33
N THR A 256 10.90 -8.18 -7.97
CA THR A 256 11.45 -8.62 -6.68
C THR A 256 11.66 -7.53 -5.65
N CYS A 257 11.51 -6.24 -5.95
CA CYS A 257 11.87 -5.16 -5.03
C CYS A 257 11.01 -5.03 -3.76
N HIS A 258 10.04 -5.91 -3.54
CA HIS A 258 9.31 -6.03 -2.27
C HIS A 258 9.83 -7.16 -1.37
N LEU A 259 10.78 -7.96 -1.86
CA LEU A 259 11.24 -9.20 -1.22
C LEU A 259 12.67 -9.06 -0.70
N GLU A 260 12.96 -9.82 0.35
CA GLU A 260 14.34 -10.13 0.68
C GLU A 260 15.00 -11.01 -0.41
N GLN A 261 16.32 -10.93 -0.56
CA GLN A 261 17.04 -11.60 -1.66
C GLN A 261 16.79 -13.11 -1.74
N GLY A 262 16.64 -13.79 -0.59
CA GLY A 262 16.39 -15.24 -0.56
C GLY A 262 15.11 -15.62 -1.29
N ASP A 263 14.03 -14.87 -1.05
CA ASP A 263 12.71 -15.11 -1.63
C ASP A 263 12.58 -14.56 -3.04
N ALA A 264 13.33 -13.50 -3.36
CA ALA A 264 13.43 -13.00 -4.72
C ALA A 264 13.89 -14.07 -5.71
N ASN A 265 14.88 -14.88 -5.32
CA ASN A 265 15.37 -15.98 -6.15
C ASN A 265 14.28 -17.02 -6.40
N PHE A 266 13.47 -17.34 -5.38
CA PHE A 266 12.33 -18.23 -5.54
C PHE A 266 11.32 -17.64 -6.53
N GLN A 267 10.95 -16.37 -6.41
CA GLN A 267 10.02 -15.74 -7.33
C GLN A 267 10.54 -15.66 -8.77
N ILE A 268 11.83 -15.41 -8.96
CA ILE A 268 12.47 -15.41 -10.29
C ILE A 268 12.44 -16.81 -10.92
N SER A 269 12.71 -17.86 -10.13
CA SER A 269 12.71 -19.24 -10.63
C SER A 269 11.34 -19.78 -11.07
N LEU A 270 10.28 -19.01 -10.87
CA LEU A 270 8.92 -19.34 -11.26
C LEU A 270 8.50 -18.69 -12.59
N LEU A 271 9.43 -18.00 -13.27
CA LEU A 271 9.31 -17.50 -14.64
C LEU A 271 9.59 -18.61 -15.66
#